data_AF-A0A067BTK4-F1
#
_entry.id   AF-A0A067BTK4-F1
#
_cell.length_a   1.000
_cell.length_b   1.000
_cell.length_c   1.000
_cell.angle_alpha   90.00
_cell.angle_beta   90.00
_cell.angle_gamma   90.00
#
_symmetry.space_group_name_H-M   'P 1'
#
loop_
_entity.id
_entity.type
_entity.pdbx_description
1 polymer ?
#
loop_
_entity_poly.entity_id
_entity_poly.type
_entity_poly.pdbx_seq_one_letter_code
_entity_poly.pdbx_strand_id
1 'polypeptide(L)'
;LLTQFFHSCHHVLAPHGQIWVTLCAGQGGTPAETIVRAFGDTWQVAQCAASAGFLLYDVHEAPVDALFQLGYNSVGHRLQEKAFRTHAGLTHVFCGDAIGHSACFPLTWTRDISFWINDGFSDAKLSPVLQTIFGPQVEIAFIKIDDYVSDAGRLAYGYRLTLSSSVFALSKEYVNAKCDEVVDLLDTKVW
;
A
#
# COMPACT_ATOMS: atom_id res chain seq x y z
N LEU A 1 8.04 14.04 0.55
CA LEU A 1 7.23 14.96 -0.27
C LEU A 1 5.85 14.39 -0.57
N LEU A 2 5.70 13.38 -1.46
CA LEU A 2 4.37 12.91 -1.87
C LEU A 2 3.50 12.39 -0.72
N THR A 3 4.05 11.65 0.24
CA THR A 3 3.32 11.28 1.47
C THR A 3 2.69 12.49 2.17
N GLN A 4 3.46 13.56 2.39
CA GLN A 4 2.98 14.78 3.03
C GLN A 4 1.95 15.52 2.18
N PHE A 5 2.11 15.50 0.86
CA PHE A 5 1.11 16.04 -0.07
C PHE A 5 -0.22 15.32 0.10
N PHE A 6 -0.25 13.98 0.07
CA PHE A 6 -1.50 13.23 0.28
C PHE A 6 -2.13 13.50 1.65
N HIS A 7 -1.33 13.56 2.72
CA HIS A 7 -1.86 13.94 4.03
C HIS A 7 -2.51 15.33 4.02
N SER A 8 -1.92 16.29 3.31
CA SER A 8 -2.49 17.64 3.21
C SER A 8 -3.83 17.69 2.45
N CYS A 9 -4.07 16.73 1.55
CA CYS A 9 -5.28 16.70 0.74
C CYS A 9 -6.56 16.51 1.57
N HIS A 10 -6.49 15.82 2.72
CA HIS A 10 -7.66 15.62 3.60
C HIS A 10 -8.39 16.90 3.98
N HIS A 11 -7.66 18.01 4.12
CA HIS A 11 -8.23 19.27 4.58
C HIS A 11 -8.89 20.10 3.46
N VAL A 12 -8.65 19.73 2.20
CA VAL A 12 -9.06 20.52 1.03
C VAL A 12 -9.91 19.74 0.03
N LEU A 13 -9.94 18.41 0.15
CA LEU A 13 -10.69 17.56 -0.76
C LEU A 13 -12.19 17.63 -0.43
N ALA A 14 -13.00 17.92 -1.44
CA ALA A 14 -14.45 17.83 -1.33
C ALA A 14 -14.89 16.38 -1.05
N PRO A 15 -16.11 16.15 -0.53
CA PRO A 15 -16.69 14.82 -0.49
C PRO A 15 -16.64 14.17 -1.88
N HIS A 16 -16.15 12.93 -1.96
CA HIS A 16 -15.93 12.20 -3.22
C HIS A 16 -14.92 12.84 -4.19
N GLY A 17 -14.12 13.80 -3.73
CA GLY A 17 -13.07 14.40 -4.53
C GLY A 17 -11.97 13.40 -4.90
N GLN A 18 -11.23 13.73 -5.96
CA GLN A 18 -10.12 12.94 -6.45
C GLN A 18 -8.81 13.72 -6.39
N ILE A 19 -7.71 12.98 -6.28
CA ILE A 19 -6.36 13.53 -6.35
C ILE A 19 -5.71 12.99 -7.62
N TRP A 20 -5.23 13.89 -8.46
CA TRP A 20 -4.63 13.53 -9.74
C TRP A 20 -3.13 13.85 -9.68
N VAL A 21 -2.29 12.84 -9.84
CA VAL A 21 -0.82 12.99 -9.78
C VAL A 21 -0.19 12.47 -11.06
N THR A 22 0.35 13.38 -11.86
CA THR A 22 1.11 13.04 -13.05
C THR A 22 2.60 12.90 -12.73
N LEU A 23 3.20 11.79 -13.12
CA LEU A 23 4.61 11.48 -12.90
C LEU A 23 5.30 11.12 -14.22
N CYS A 24 6.59 11.42 -14.34
CA CYS A 24 7.38 10.99 -15.49
C CYS A 24 7.49 9.47 -15.53
N ALA A 25 7.67 8.92 -16.73
CA ALA A 25 7.75 7.48 -16.95
C ALA A 25 8.63 6.73 -15.94
N GLY A 26 8.06 5.72 -15.30
CA GLY A 26 8.68 4.87 -14.30
C GLY A 26 8.82 5.47 -12.91
N GLN A 27 8.40 6.71 -12.66
CA GLN A 27 8.51 7.33 -11.35
C GLN A 27 7.38 6.94 -10.39
N GLY A 28 6.21 6.52 -10.89
CA GLY A 28 5.09 6.12 -10.04
C GLY A 28 5.39 4.84 -9.26
N GLY A 29 6.11 3.91 -9.88
CA GLY A 29 6.38 2.58 -9.31
C GLY A 29 5.14 1.68 -9.29
N THR A 30 4.16 1.95 -10.17
CA THR A 30 2.93 1.15 -10.29
C THR A 30 3.08 0.08 -11.39
N PRO A 31 2.26 -0.99 -11.37
CA PRO A 31 2.28 -2.00 -12.44
C PRO A 31 1.91 -1.49 -13.84
N ALA A 32 1.30 -0.31 -13.95
CA ALA A 32 1.00 0.33 -15.24
C ALA A 32 2.24 0.89 -15.96
N GLU A 33 3.35 1.08 -15.24
CA GLU A 33 4.58 1.66 -15.78
C GLU A 33 5.25 0.69 -16.77
N THR A 34 5.53 1.17 -17.99
CA THR A 34 6.31 0.40 -18.97
C THR A 34 7.82 0.54 -18.78
N ILE A 35 8.25 1.67 -18.20
CA ILE A 35 9.65 1.93 -17.85
C ILE A 35 9.86 1.50 -16.40
N VAL A 36 10.50 0.36 -16.21
CA VAL A 36 10.80 -0.16 -14.86
C VAL A 36 12.04 0.53 -14.31
N ARG A 37 11.93 1.09 -13.10
CA ARG A 37 13.04 1.66 -12.34
C ARG A 37 13.29 0.83 -11.08
N ALA A 38 14.48 0.97 -10.49
CA ALA A 38 14.74 0.42 -9.16
C ALA A 38 13.74 1.00 -8.15
N PHE A 39 13.31 0.20 -7.17
CA PHE A 39 12.29 0.60 -6.19
C PHE A 39 12.62 1.94 -5.50
N GLY A 40 13.88 2.13 -5.09
CA GLY A 40 14.35 3.37 -4.45
C GLY A 40 14.40 4.60 -5.37
N ASP A 41 14.31 4.41 -6.69
CA ASP A 41 14.29 5.46 -7.71
C ASP A 41 12.86 5.80 -8.18
N THR A 42 11.86 5.34 -7.43
CA THR A 42 10.45 5.63 -7.65
C THR A 42 9.83 6.24 -6.41
N TRP A 43 8.70 6.88 -6.59
CA TRP A 43 7.92 7.45 -5.49
C TRP A 43 7.12 6.41 -4.70
N GLN A 44 6.86 5.24 -5.29
CA GLN A 44 5.89 4.28 -4.74
C GLN A 44 4.56 4.99 -4.45
N VAL A 45 4.01 5.66 -5.47
CA VAL A 45 2.96 6.68 -5.30
C VAL A 45 1.70 6.13 -4.62
N ALA A 46 1.33 4.87 -4.92
CA ALA A 46 0.20 4.21 -4.25
C ALA A 46 0.46 3.96 -2.76
N GLN A 47 1.69 3.61 -2.36
CA GLN A 47 2.06 3.48 -0.94
C GLN A 47 2.01 4.83 -0.23
N CYS A 48 2.50 5.89 -0.88
CA CYS A 48 2.38 7.26 -0.37
C CYS A 48 0.92 7.67 -0.15
N ALA A 49 0.04 7.37 -1.11
CA ALA A 49 -1.39 7.66 -1.01
C ALA A 49 -2.08 6.87 0.11
N ALA A 50 -1.78 5.57 0.22
CA ALA A 50 -2.38 4.69 1.21
C ALA A 50 -2.04 5.10 2.65
N SER A 51 -0.83 5.61 2.90
CA SER A 51 -0.46 6.16 4.23
C SER A 51 -1.36 7.33 4.67
N ALA A 52 -2.03 7.97 3.72
CA ALA A 52 -3.01 9.01 3.95
C ALA A 52 -4.45 8.56 3.64
N GLY A 53 -4.76 7.26 3.60
CA GLY A 53 -6.15 6.79 3.44
C GLY A 53 -6.74 6.94 2.03
N PHE A 54 -5.89 7.06 1.01
CA PHE A 54 -6.33 7.10 -0.39
C PHE A 54 -5.91 5.84 -1.15
N LEU A 55 -6.81 5.34 -2.00
CA LEU A 55 -6.54 4.20 -2.88
C LEU A 55 -6.30 4.67 -4.32
N LEU A 56 -5.49 3.92 -5.07
CA LEU A 56 -5.24 4.17 -6.48
C LEU A 56 -6.41 3.66 -7.32
N TYR A 57 -7.32 4.57 -7.66
CA TYR A 57 -8.55 4.27 -8.38
C TYR A 57 -8.29 3.97 -9.86
N ASP A 58 -7.48 4.80 -10.52
CA ASP A 58 -7.23 4.68 -11.95
C ASP A 58 -5.82 5.15 -12.33
N VAL A 59 -5.32 4.66 -13.47
CA VAL A 59 -4.07 5.11 -14.09
C VAL A 59 -4.26 5.22 -15.59
N HIS A 60 -3.92 6.38 -16.15
CA HIS A 60 -3.98 6.60 -17.59
C HIS A 60 -2.77 7.39 -18.07
N GLU A 61 -2.55 7.39 -19.39
CA GLU A 61 -1.50 8.20 -20.01
C GLU A 61 -1.68 9.68 -19.65
N ALA A 62 -0.55 10.36 -19.43
CA ALA A 62 -0.56 11.79 -19.21
C ALA A 62 -1.02 12.51 -20.50
N PRO A 63 -2.05 13.35 -20.44
CA PRO A 63 -2.60 14.02 -21.62
C PRO A 63 -1.74 15.23 -22.03
N VAL A 64 -0.44 15.00 -22.25
CA VAL A 64 0.58 16.05 -22.45
C VAL A 64 0.23 16.95 -23.64
N ASP A 65 -0.14 16.35 -24.78
CA ASP A 65 -0.48 17.11 -25.99
C ASP A 65 -1.74 17.95 -25.82
N ALA A 66 -2.77 17.39 -25.15
CA ALA A 66 -3.99 18.13 -24.85
C ALA A 66 -3.73 19.28 -23.88
N LEU A 67 -2.91 19.06 -22.85
CA LEU A 67 -2.49 20.12 -21.92
C LEU A 67 -1.68 21.21 -22.64
N PHE A 68 -0.79 20.84 -23.55
CA PHE A 68 -0.03 21.78 -24.37
C PHE A 68 -0.92 22.64 -25.26
N GLN A 69 -1.94 22.04 -25.89
CA GLN A 69 -2.94 22.78 -26.67
C GLN A 69 -3.74 23.79 -25.81
N LEU A 70 -3.88 23.52 -24.50
CA LEU A 70 -4.48 24.43 -23.52
C LEU A 70 -3.47 25.44 -22.92
N GLY A 71 -2.23 25.45 -23.39
CA GLY A 71 -1.18 26.40 -22.98
C GLY A 71 -0.28 25.94 -21.84
N TYR A 72 -0.44 24.70 -21.34
CA TYR A 72 0.47 24.16 -20.34
C TYR A 72 1.83 23.80 -20.97
N ASN A 73 2.90 24.35 -20.40
CA ASN A 73 4.27 24.06 -20.81
C ASN A 73 5.05 23.50 -19.64
N SER A 74 5.53 22.26 -19.78
CA SER A 74 6.39 21.63 -18.77
C SER A 74 7.73 22.35 -18.71
N VAL A 75 8.04 22.97 -17.58
CA VAL A 75 9.32 23.64 -17.31
C VAL A 75 10.06 22.90 -16.20
N GLY A 76 11.33 22.59 -16.41
CA GLY A 76 12.15 21.86 -15.43
C GLY A 76 12.88 22.77 -14.45
N HIS A 77 14.06 22.33 -13.99
CA HIS A 77 14.80 23.00 -12.93
C HIS A 77 15.10 24.47 -13.25
N ARG A 78 14.83 25.32 -12.25
CA ARG A 78 14.99 26.79 -12.29
C ARG A 78 16.34 27.15 -12.93
N LEU A 79 16.29 28.04 -13.93
CA LEU A 79 17.42 28.64 -14.67
C LEU A 79 18.02 27.81 -15.83
N GLN A 80 17.43 26.69 -16.23
CA GLN A 80 17.80 25.98 -17.47
C GLN A 80 16.57 25.72 -18.36
N GLU A 81 16.71 25.87 -19.67
CA GLU A 81 15.70 25.51 -20.69
C GLU A 81 15.56 23.98 -20.86
N LYS A 82 15.51 23.23 -19.76
CA LYS A 82 15.36 21.77 -19.80
C LYS A 82 14.03 21.38 -19.18
N ALA A 83 13.05 21.09 -20.02
CA ALA A 83 11.76 20.54 -19.61
C ALA A 83 11.90 19.15 -18.96
N PHE A 84 10.92 18.76 -18.15
CA PHE A 84 10.78 17.37 -17.74
C PHE A 84 10.50 16.49 -18.96
N ARG A 85 10.97 15.23 -18.91
CA ARG A 85 10.58 14.24 -19.91
C ARG A 85 9.10 13.90 -19.73
N THR A 86 8.29 14.23 -20.72
CA THR A 86 6.83 14.03 -20.69
C THR A 86 6.38 12.74 -21.38
N HIS A 87 7.19 12.20 -22.29
CA HIS A 87 6.91 10.94 -22.98
C HIS A 87 6.70 9.78 -21.99
N ALA A 88 5.65 9.00 -22.21
CA ALA A 88 5.22 7.86 -21.38
C ALA A 88 4.99 8.21 -19.89
N GLY A 89 4.73 9.49 -19.57
CA GLY A 89 4.26 9.87 -18.25
C GLY A 89 2.86 9.33 -17.99
N LEU A 90 2.57 9.01 -16.74
CA LEU A 90 1.28 8.49 -16.30
C LEU A 90 0.64 9.44 -15.29
N THR A 91 -0.69 9.57 -15.39
CA THR A 91 -1.53 10.24 -14.40
C THR A 91 -2.23 9.21 -13.55
N HIS A 92 -2.02 9.32 -12.24
CA HIS A 92 -2.57 8.44 -11.23
C HIS A 92 -3.72 9.16 -10.54
N VAL A 93 -4.89 8.52 -10.52
CA VAL A 93 -6.10 9.06 -9.91
C VAL A 93 -6.36 8.33 -8.61
N PHE A 94 -6.46 9.09 -7.52
CA PHE A 94 -6.71 8.58 -6.19
C PHE A 94 -8.04 9.08 -5.65
N CYS A 95 -8.67 8.25 -4.83
CA CYS A 95 -9.89 8.61 -4.10
C CYS A 95 -9.84 8.04 -2.68
N GLY A 96 -10.68 8.57 -1.79
CA GLY A 96 -10.87 7.96 -0.47
C GLY A 96 -11.51 6.58 -0.59
N ASP A 97 -11.13 5.66 0.29
CA ASP A 97 -11.67 4.30 0.33
C ASP A 97 -13.16 4.25 0.74
N ALA A 98 -13.62 5.22 1.52
CA ALA A 98 -15.03 5.38 1.89
C ALA A 98 -16.00 5.62 0.71
N ILE A 99 -15.49 5.92 -0.49
CA ILE A 99 -16.31 6.20 -1.67
C ILE A 99 -16.85 4.91 -2.32
N GLY A 100 -16.30 3.75 -1.97
CA GLY A 100 -16.75 2.45 -2.49
C GLY A 100 -16.20 2.10 -3.88
N HIS A 101 -15.15 2.79 -4.32
CA HIS A 101 -14.39 2.40 -5.51
C HIS A 101 -13.36 1.31 -5.17
N SER A 102 -12.99 0.53 -6.18
CA SER A 102 -11.91 -0.44 -6.09
C SER A 102 -10.62 0.09 -6.72
N ALA A 103 -9.49 -0.24 -6.12
CA ALA A 103 -8.18 0.08 -6.64
C ALA A 103 -7.89 -0.72 -7.91
N CYS A 104 -7.37 -0.06 -8.95
CA CYS A 104 -6.98 -0.73 -10.20
C CYS A 104 -5.72 -1.60 -10.02
N PHE A 105 -4.87 -1.26 -9.06
CA PHE A 105 -3.71 -2.06 -8.63
C PHE A 105 -3.69 -2.15 -7.09
N PRO A 106 -4.36 -3.17 -6.51
CA PRO A 106 -4.38 -3.37 -5.07
C PRO A 106 -2.98 -3.44 -4.44
N LEU A 107 -2.77 -2.72 -3.35
CA LEU A 107 -1.54 -2.82 -2.59
C LEU A 107 -1.49 -4.18 -1.90
N THR A 108 -0.32 -4.83 -1.98
CA THR A 108 -0.07 -6.13 -1.35
C THR A 108 1.19 -6.04 -0.50
N TRP A 109 1.10 -6.52 0.74
CA TRP A 109 2.18 -6.53 1.71
C TRP A 109 2.51 -7.94 2.15
N THR A 110 3.81 -8.24 2.27
CA THR A 110 4.29 -9.48 2.90
C THR A 110 4.86 -9.15 4.27
N ARG A 111 4.41 -9.88 5.30
CA ARG A 111 4.91 -9.74 6.67
C ARG A 111 5.10 -11.11 7.31
N ASP A 112 6.26 -11.31 7.91
CA ASP A 112 6.50 -12.48 8.75
C ASP A 112 6.10 -12.13 10.20
N ILE A 113 5.37 -13.03 10.84
CA ILE A 113 5.02 -12.98 12.26
C ILE A 113 5.53 -14.24 12.95
N SER A 114 5.96 -14.10 14.20
CA SER A 114 6.35 -15.22 15.04
C SER A 114 5.78 -15.02 16.43
N PHE A 115 5.25 -16.08 17.02
CA PHE A 115 4.63 -16.06 18.34
C PHE A 115 4.83 -17.41 19.03
N TRP A 116 4.78 -17.38 20.36
CA TRP A 116 4.87 -18.58 21.17
C TRP A 116 3.55 -19.35 21.20
N ILE A 117 3.66 -20.67 21.17
CA ILE A 117 2.51 -21.56 21.20
C ILE A 117 2.07 -21.75 22.64
N ASN A 118 0.81 -21.40 22.90
CA ASN A 118 0.12 -21.69 24.15
C ASN A 118 -0.75 -22.95 24.00
N ASP A 119 -1.06 -23.58 25.13
CA ASP A 119 -1.89 -24.78 25.16
C ASP A 119 -3.21 -24.59 24.41
N GLY A 120 -3.54 -25.56 23.56
CA GLY A 120 -4.78 -25.58 22.78
C GLY A 120 -4.71 -24.84 21.44
N PHE A 121 -3.60 -24.21 21.06
CA PHE A 121 -3.43 -23.63 19.72
C PHE A 121 -3.41 -24.73 18.63
N SER A 122 -3.94 -24.39 17.45
CA SER A 122 -3.78 -25.16 16.21
C SER A 122 -3.78 -24.21 15.02
N ASP A 123 -3.19 -24.61 13.89
CA ASP A 123 -3.15 -23.79 12.66
C ASP A 123 -4.53 -23.26 12.24
N ALA A 124 -5.58 -24.06 12.45
CA ALA A 124 -6.96 -23.69 12.12
C ALA A 124 -7.47 -22.46 12.91
N LYS A 125 -6.87 -22.16 14.07
CA LYS A 125 -7.24 -21.04 14.93
C LYS A 125 -6.59 -19.71 14.50
N LEU A 126 -5.58 -19.73 13.64
CA LEU A 126 -4.90 -18.52 13.16
C LEU A 126 -5.81 -17.69 12.24
N SER A 127 -6.49 -18.33 11.29
CA SER A 127 -7.36 -17.62 10.33
C SER A 127 -8.47 -16.78 11.02
N PRO A 128 -9.24 -17.31 12.00
CA PRO A 128 -10.20 -16.51 12.75
C PRO A 128 -9.60 -15.31 13.48
N VAL A 129 -8.38 -15.43 14.03
CA VAL A 129 -7.69 -14.31 14.69
C VAL A 129 -7.33 -13.22 13.68
N LEU A 130 -6.71 -13.61 12.56
CA LEU A 130 -6.36 -12.68 11.49
C LEU A 130 -7.60 -11.94 10.96
N GLN A 131 -8.68 -12.68 10.70
CA GLN A 131 -9.95 -12.10 10.23
C GLN A 131 -10.58 -11.14 11.25
N THR A 132 -10.50 -11.44 12.54
CA THR A 132 -11.02 -10.56 13.60
C THR A 132 -10.25 -9.25 13.66
N ILE A 133 -8.93 -9.29 13.51
CA ILE A 133 -8.06 -8.11 13.67
C ILE A 133 -8.02 -7.23 12.42
N PHE A 134 -7.85 -7.83 11.24
CA PHE A 134 -7.74 -7.10 9.97
C PHE A 134 -9.09 -6.73 9.38
N GLY A 135 -10.13 -7.51 9.67
CA GLY A 135 -11.48 -7.29 9.15
C GLY A 135 -11.68 -7.78 7.71
N PRO A 136 -12.92 -7.71 7.21
CA PRO A 136 -13.34 -8.34 5.95
C PRO A 136 -12.83 -7.62 4.69
N GLN A 137 -12.30 -6.40 4.83
CA GLN A 137 -11.81 -5.61 3.71
C GLN A 137 -10.38 -6.00 3.28
N VAL A 138 -9.70 -6.83 4.08
CA VAL A 138 -8.33 -7.26 3.81
C VAL A 138 -8.35 -8.75 3.45
N GLU A 139 -7.84 -9.06 2.26
CA GLU A 139 -7.57 -10.42 1.84
C GLU A 139 -6.28 -10.90 2.51
N ILE A 140 -6.33 -12.07 3.14
CA ILE A 140 -5.24 -12.61 3.95
C ILE A 140 -4.95 -14.03 3.48
N ALA A 141 -3.72 -14.25 3.00
CA ALA A 141 -3.14 -15.57 2.82
C ALA A 141 -1.98 -15.74 3.79
N PHE A 142 -1.75 -16.96 4.27
CA PHE A 142 -0.61 -17.24 5.13
C PHE A 142 -0.05 -18.64 4.90
N ILE A 143 1.25 -18.77 5.13
CA ILE A 143 1.96 -20.04 5.11
C ILE A 143 2.86 -20.13 6.34
N LYS A 144 2.95 -21.32 6.92
CA LYS A 144 3.92 -21.60 7.98
C LYS A 144 5.32 -21.68 7.35
N ILE A 145 6.28 -20.98 7.93
CA ILE A 145 7.65 -20.87 7.39
C ILE A 145 8.72 -21.40 8.35
N ASP A 146 8.44 -21.48 9.65
CA ASP A 146 9.43 -21.91 10.63
C ASP A 146 8.78 -22.49 11.91
N ASP A 147 9.57 -23.33 12.59
CA ASP A 147 9.29 -23.95 13.89
C ASP A 147 10.52 -23.79 14.78
N TYR A 148 10.34 -23.14 15.94
CA TYR A 148 11.43 -22.87 16.88
C TYR A 148 11.12 -23.44 18.27
N VAL A 149 12.08 -24.14 18.87
CA VAL A 149 12.02 -24.59 20.26
C VAL A 149 13.14 -23.92 21.03
N SER A 150 12.79 -23.22 22.10
CA SER A 150 13.76 -22.60 23.02
C SER A 150 14.46 -23.64 23.90
N ASP A 151 15.57 -23.23 24.53
CA ASP A 151 16.31 -24.07 25.49
C ASP A 151 15.45 -24.49 26.69
N ALA A 152 14.40 -23.72 27.02
CA ALA A 152 13.43 -24.02 28.07
C ALA A 152 12.29 -24.95 27.58
N GLY A 153 12.34 -25.43 26.33
CA GLY A 153 11.34 -26.32 25.74
C GLY A 153 10.09 -25.62 25.22
N ARG A 154 10.03 -24.29 25.25
CA ARG A 154 8.89 -23.52 24.71
C ARG A 154 8.92 -23.50 23.18
N LEU A 155 7.78 -23.74 22.54
CA LEU A 155 7.61 -23.80 21.09
C LEU A 155 7.09 -22.46 20.54
N ALA A 156 7.59 -22.01 19.40
CA ALA A 156 7.11 -20.85 18.64
C ALA A 156 6.96 -21.21 17.16
N TYR A 157 5.96 -20.63 16.50
CA TYR A 157 5.72 -20.79 15.07
C TYR A 157 5.96 -19.48 14.33
N GLY A 158 6.59 -19.57 13.17
CA GLY A 158 6.73 -18.48 12.21
C GLY A 158 5.78 -18.64 11.04
N TYR A 159 5.02 -17.59 10.72
CA TYR A 159 4.16 -17.54 9.53
C TYR A 159 4.51 -16.34 8.67
N ARG A 160 4.46 -16.54 7.35
CA ARG A 160 4.46 -15.46 6.36
C ARG A 160 3.04 -15.14 5.97
N LEU A 161 2.63 -13.90 6.17
CA LEU A 161 1.36 -13.34 5.75
C LEU A 161 1.52 -12.59 4.43
N THR A 162 0.57 -12.75 3.53
CA THR A 162 0.35 -11.93 2.35
C THR A 162 -1.00 -11.24 2.50
N LEU A 163 -0.97 -9.91 2.55
CA LEU A 163 -2.11 -9.05 2.88
C LEU A 163 -2.41 -8.14 1.69
N SER A 164 -3.63 -8.11 1.19
CA SER A 164 -4.02 -7.28 0.05
C SER A 164 -5.38 -6.62 0.27
N SER A 165 -5.63 -5.48 -0.35
CA SER A 165 -6.98 -4.92 -0.43
C SER A 165 -7.18 -4.08 -1.68
N SER A 166 -8.31 -4.30 -2.33
CA SER A 166 -8.81 -3.48 -3.44
C SER A 166 -9.75 -2.37 -2.96
N VAL A 167 -10.30 -2.43 -1.75
CA VAL A 167 -11.35 -1.52 -1.27
C VAL A 167 -10.96 -0.71 -0.05
N PHE A 168 -9.76 -0.94 0.48
CA PHE A 168 -9.21 -0.26 1.64
C PHE A 168 -7.84 0.29 1.30
N ALA A 169 -7.55 1.51 1.77
CA ALA A 169 -6.24 2.13 1.61
C ALA A 169 -5.22 1.44 2.52
N LEU A 170 -4.79 0.23 2.13
CA LEU A 170 -3.96 -0.67 2.94
C LEU A 170 -2.53 -0.13 3.07
N SER A 171 -2.30 0.71 4.08
CA SER A 171 -1.01 1.30 4.36
C SER A 171 -0.06 0.32 5.05
N LYS A 172 1.24 0.59 4.92
CA LYS A 172 2.28 -0.19 5.62
C LYS A 172 2.15 -0.05 7.12
N GLU A 173 1.83 1.16 7.60
CA GLU A 173 1.66 1.47 9.02
C GLU A 173 0.50 0.69 9.62
N TYR A 174 -0.63 0.61 8.90
CA TYR A 174 -1.79 -0.20 9.31
C TYR A 174 -1.42 -1.68 9.39
N VAL A 175 -0.79 -2.22 8.34
CA VAL A 175 -0.35 -3.63 8.31
C VAL A 175 0.59 -3.93 9.46
N ASN A 176 1.55 -3.04 9.74
CA ASN A 176 2.49 -3.24 10.82
C ASN A 176 1.80 -3.29 12.17
N ALA A 177 0.99 -2.28 12.50
CA ALA A 177 0.29 -2.22 13.77
C ALA A 177 -0.63 -3.42 13.97
N LYS A 178 -1.31 -3.88 12.91
CA LYS A 178 -2.21 -5.03 12.97
C LYS A 178 -1.48 -6.36 13.11
N CYS A 179 -0.32 -6.52 12.47
CA CYS A 179 0.54 -7.69 12.71
C CYS A 179 1.03 -7.74 14.16
N ASP A 180 1.39 -6.60 14.75
CA ASP A 180 1.82 -6.52 16.15
C ASP A 180 0.66 -6.90 17.09
N GLU A 181 -0.55 -6.39 16.84
CA GLU A 181 -1.78 -6.77 17.57
C GLU A 181 -2.08 -8.29 17.48
N VAL A 182 -1.86 -8.90 16.30
CA VAL A 182 -1.98 -10.35 16.11
C VAL A 182 -1.00 -11.11 16.99
N VAL A 183 0.27 -10.72 16.98
CA VAL A 183 1.31 -11.38 17.78
C VAL A 183 1.01 -11.26 19.27
N ASP A 184 0.67 -10.06 19.75
CA ASP A 184 0.34 -9.82 21.16
C ASP A 184 -0.85 -10.67 21.63
N LEU A 185 -1.89 -10.79 20.79
CA LEU A 185 -3.03 -11.64 21.08
C LEU A 185 -2.64 -13.12 21.10
N LEU A 186 -1.87 -13.59 20.13
CA LEU A 186 -1.48 -15.00 20.04
C LEU A 186 -0.57 -15.43 21.19
N ASP A 187 0.34 -14.54 21.63
CA ASP A 187 1.25 -14.79 22.75
C ASP A 187 0.54 -14.89 24.10
N THR A 188 -0.60 -14.21 24.26
CA THR A 188 -1.30 -14.11 25.55
C THR A 188 -2.57 -14.96 25.63
N LYS A 189 -3.13 -15.36 24.49
CA LYS A 189 -4.41 -16.07 24.43
C LYS A 189 -4.26 -17.53 24.85
N VAL A 190 -5.15 -17.95 25.74
CA VAL A 190 -5.41 -19.35 26.11
C VAL A 190 -6.65 -19.83 25.34
N TRP A 191 -6.59 -21.06 24.82
CA TRP A 191 -7.40 -21.52 23.68
C TRP A 191 -8.40 -22.63 23.95
#